data_AF-A0A3A0G0D1-F1
#
_entry.id   AF-A0A3A0G0D1-F1
#
_cell.length_a   1.000
_cell.length_b   1.000
_cell.length_c   1.000
_cell.angle_alpha   90.00
_cell.angle_beta   90.00
_cell.angle_gamma   90.00
#
_symmetry.space_group_name_H-M   'P 1'
#
loop_
_entity.id
_entity.type
_entity.pdbx_description
1 polymer ?
#
loop_
_entity_poly.entity_id
_entity_poly.type
_entity_poly.pdbx_seq_one_letter_code
_entity_poly.pdbx_strand_id
1 'polypeptide(L)'
;MSARLPWCALVAYVLCRGLFLVGAIPPWQGPDEPGHAEYAWRVAAGHAWSPPPDAALEAAILRSMSDARFFARVRAAAPVPPPARFVDVPRLRDAPTQRVDETPVGYLPFAAAAMLHREGADIAARLRATRMAAPWLVLGTLAFTAALAAWTLGRRLALPVAVTAAGLPWMGFAGAVVNPDLVAALLAAAWFAALARIVRRRAGTPGAAATLLALAVAGALGKRTAAYLLPLTLGWAVPRLWRALRAGEPRAPWRRAAAVVGAITVAAGALAAWPLGDRPAGWARAGEPWGPVRVAEAARSGGWGLRIVDADPAAWQYLEQWVALPAGGADVHATAWLRAAAGATSATAQLVVNDDQDAWSGRSVALTRAWTRVDARVRIPEGSGRVRVAVVPGDGTASGVGAIDADDVSLVTVPGPG
;
A
#
# COMPACT_ATOMS: atom_id res chain seq x y z
N MET A 1 -38.11 26.76 -2.79
CA MET A 1 -37.51 25.54 -3.36
C MET A 1 -37.24 24.53 -2.26
N SER A 2 -37.62 23.26 -2.43
CA SER A 2 -37.34 22.20 -1.45
C SER A 2 -35.83 21.98 -1.30
N ALA A 3 -35.33 21.84 -0.08
CA ALA A 3 -33.93 21.52 0.21
C ALA A 3 -33.44 20.23 -0.48
N ARG A 4 -34.36 19.41 -1.02
CA ARG A 4 -34.08 18.16 -1.75
C ARG A 4 -33.53 18.38 -3.16
N LEU A 5 -33.97 19.42 -3.86
CA LEU A 5 -33.58 19.66 -5.25
C LEU A 5 -32.05 19.75 -5.45
N PRO A 6 -31.29 20.52 -4.65
CA PRO A 6 -29.85 20.60 -4.86
C PRO A 6 -29.12 19.29 -4.49
N TRP A 7 -29.63 18.50 -3.55
CA TRP A 7 -29.09 17.15 -3.28
C TRP A 7 -29.31 16.23 -4.48
N CYS A 8 -30.49 16.26 -5.09
CA CYS A 8 -30.77 15.49 -6.31
C CYS A 8 -29.84 15.93 -7.46
N ALA A 9 -29.60 17.23 -7.60
CA ALA A 9 -28.67 17.76 -8.60
C ALA A 9 -27.22 17.28 -8.35
N LEU A 10 -26.76 17.26 -7.09
CA LEU A 10 -25.44 16.73 -6.75
C LEU A 10 -25.34 15.23 -7.06
N VAL A 11 -26.34 14.43 -6.69
CA VAL A 11 -26.37 12.99 -6.99
C VAL A 11 -26.36 12.76 -8.50
N ALA A 12 -27.22 13.45 -9.23
CA ALA A 12 -27.28 13.38 -10.69
C ALA A 12 -25.93 13.77 -11.33
N TYR A 13 -25.30 14.86 -10.87
CA TYR A 13 -23.99 15.29 -11.33
C TYR A 13 -22.92 14.20 -11.13
N VAL A 14 -22.81 13.64 -9.92
CA VAL A 14 -21.81 12.62 -9.60
C VAL A 14 -22.02 11.36 -10.43
N LEU A 15 -23.27 10.89 -10.56
CA LEU A 15 -23.57 9.71 -11.36
C LEU A 15 -23.33 9.95 -12.85
N CYS A 16 -23.81 11.05 -13.41
CA CYS A 16 -23.62 11.36 -14.82
C CYS A 16 -22.13 11.53 -15.15
N ARG A 17 -21.39 12.28 -14.33
CA ARG A 17 -19.94 12.46 -14.48
C ARG A 17 -19.21 11.12 -14.34
N GLY A 18 -19.53 10.33 -13.32
CA GLY A 18 -18.91 9.02 -13.10
C GLY A 18 -19.14 8.07 -14.28
N LEU A 19 -20.39 7.92 -14.72
CA LEU A 19 -20.75 7.09 -15.88
C LEU A 19 -20.07 7.57 -17.17
N PHE A 20 -20.05 8.88 -17.42
CA PHE A 20 -19.34 9.47 -18.54
C PHE A 20 -17.84 9.13 -18.48
N LEU A 21 -17.19 9.34 -17.33
CA LEU A 21 -15.76 9.08 -17.17
C LEU A 21 -15.42 7.60 -17.26
N VAL A 22 -16.25 6.68 -16.75
CA VAL A 22 -16.01 5.24 -16.91
C VAL A 22 -15.99 4.83 -18.39
N GLY A 23 -16.83 5.44 -19.22
CA GLY A 23 -16.84 5.23 -20.66
C GLY A 23 -15.73 5.97 -21.41
N ALA A 24 -15.41 7.19 -20.99
CA ALA A 24 -14.46 8.07 -21.67
C ALA A 24 -12.99 7.73 -21.36
N ILE A 25 -12.68 7.30 -20.13
CA ILE A 25 -11.33 6.88 -19.74
C ILE A 25 -11.04 5.54 -20.44
N PRO A 26 -10.04 5.48 -21.34
CA PRO A 26 -9.71 4.23 -22.00
C PRO A 26 -9.40 3.12 -20.99
N PRO A 27 -9.65 1.85 -21.34
CA PRO A 27 -9.26 0.72 -20.48
C PRO A 27 -7.80 0.83 -20.04
N TRP A 28 -7.54 0.47 -18.77
CA TRP A 28 -6.20 0.32 -18.21
C TRP A 28 -5.41 1.63 -18.03
N GLN A 29 -6.04 2.79 -18.18
CA GLN A 29 -5.39 4.09 -17.97
C GLN A 29 -5.43 4.55 -16.50
N GLY A 30 -6.10 3.82 -15.60
CA GLY A 30 -5.96 4.03 -14.16
C GLY A 30 -4.58 3.59 -13.64
N PRO A 31 -3.99 4.27 -12.63
CA PRO A 31 -2.78 3.81 -11.96
C PRO A 31 -3.00 2.42 -11.41
N ASP A 32 -2.11 1.50 -11.76
CA ASP A 32 -2.09 0.09 -11.32
C ASP A 32 -3.42 -0.66 -11.53
N GLU A 33 -4.30 -0.11 -12.37
CA GLU A 33 -5.66 -0.61 -12.60
C GLU A 33 -5.70 -2.06 -13.10
N PRO A 34 -4.77 -2.55 -13.97
CA PRO A 34 -4.70 -3.96 -14.31
C PRO A 34 -4.62 -4.88 -13.08
N GLY A 35 -3.76 -4.55 -12.12
CA GLY A 35 -3.60 -5.33 -10.89
C GLY A 35 -4.80 -5.20 -9.96
N HIS A 36 -5.40 -4.01 -9.86
CA HIS A 36 -6.62 -3.80 -9.06
C HIS A 36 -7.82 -4.57 -9.62
N ALA A 37 -8.00 -4.56 -10.95
CA ALA A 37 -9.07 -5.30 -11.63
C ALA A 37 -8.86 -6.81 -11.55
N GLU A 38 -7.64 -7.29 -11.82
CA GLU A 38 -7.25 -8.70 -11.61
C GLU A 38 -7.67 -9.16 -10.22
N TYR A 39 -7.26 -8.42 -9.19
CA TYR A 39 -7.54 -8.82 -7.82
C TYR A 39 -9.04 -8.78 -7.49
N ALA A 40 -9.78 -7.74 -7.87
CA ALA A 40 -11.23 -7.66 -7.68
C ALA A 40 -11.97 -8.85 -8.32
N TRP A 41 -11.56 -9.25 -9.51
CA TRP A 41 -12.14 -10.38 -10.24
C TRP A 41 -11.84 -11.73 -9.60
N ARG A 42 -10.67 -11.85 -8.97
CA ARG A 42 -10.31 -13.04 -8.22
C ARG A 42 -11.06 -13.15 -6.90
N VAL A 43 -11.25 -12.03 -6.21
CA VAL A 43 -12.15 -11.96 -5.05
C VAL A 43 -13.58 -12.36 -5.45
N ALA A 44 -14.07 -11.89 -6.59
CA ALA A 44 -15.38 -12.30 -7.14
C ALA A 44 -15.45 -13.82 -7.44
N ALA A 45 -14.33 -14.43 -7.83
CA ALA A 45 -14.21 -15.87 -8.04
C ALA A 45 -13.92 -16.67 -6.75
N GLY A 46 -14.04 -16.08 -5.56
CA GLY A 46 -13.83 -16.76 -4.27
C GLY A 46 -12.37 -16.87 -3.82
N HIS A 47 -11.42 -16.26 -4.53
CA HIS A 47 -9.98 -16.34 -4.25
C HIS A 47 -9.50 -15.11 -3.45
N ALA A 48 -10.02 -14.92 -2.25
CA ALA A 48 -9.88 -13.67 -1.50
C ALA A 48 -8.49 -13.45 -0.85
N TRP A 49 -7.74 -14.50 -0.51
CA TRP A 49 -6.49 -14.38 0.26
C TRP A 49 -5.30 -14.98 -0.49
N SER A 50 -4.36 -14.13 -0.90
CA SER A 50 -3.08 -14.46 -1.55
C SER A 50 -3.10 -15.65 -2.53
N PRO A 51 -4.02 -15.71 -3.50
CA PRO A 51 -4.06 -16.84 -4.41
C PRO A 51 -2.88 -16.77 -5.42
N PRO A 52 -2.38 -17.91 -5.92
CA PRO A 52 -1.25 -17.96 -6.85
C PRO A 52 -1.57 -17.19 -8.14
N PRO A 53 -0.60 -16.61 -8.87
CA PRO A 53 -0.91 -15.83 -10.07
C PRO A 53 -1.75 -16.58 -11.10
N ASP A 54 -2.76 -15.92 -11.68
CA ASP A 54 -3.58 -16.48 -12.75
C ASP A 54 -3.01 -16.01 -14.09
N ALA A 55 -2.06 -16.79 -14.63
CA ALA A 55 -1.38 -16.45 -15.88
C ALA A 55 -2.34 -16.30 -17.07
N ALA A 56 -3.46 -17.03 -17.08
CA ALA A 56 -4.43 -16.94 -18.15
C ALA A 56 -5.19 -15.60 -18.10
N LEU A 57 -5.58 -15.18 -16.89
CA LEU A 57 -6.21 -13.88 -16.67
C LEU A 57 -5.25 -12.72 -16.95
N GLU A 58 -4.01 -12.79 -16.47
CA GLU A 58 -2.96 -11.79 -16.75
C GLU A 58 -2.76 -11.63 -18.27
N ALA A 59 -2.59 -12.73 -18.99
CA ALA A 59 -2.45 -12.70 -20.45
C ALA A 59 -3.68 -12.11 -21.16
N ALA A 60 -4.89 -12.38 -20.66
CA ALA A 60 -6.12 -11.81 -21.21
C ALA A 60 -6.21 -10.29 -20.98
N ILE A 61 -5.80 -9.81 -19.81
CA ILE A 61 -5.71 -8.37 -19.51
C ILE A 61 -4.65 -7.71 -20.40
N LEU A 62 -3.47 -8.32 -20.56
CA LEU A 62 -2.39 -7.79 -21.40
C LEU A 62 -2.76 -7.70 -22.89
N ARG A 63 -3.51 -8.68 -23.40
CA ARG A 63 -4.11 -8.58 -24.74
C ARG A 63 -5.08 -7.41 -24.82
N SER A 64 -6.01 -7.30 -23.85
CA SER A 64 -6.94 -6.17 -23.79
C SER A 64 -6.24 -4.80 -23.68
N MET A 65 -5.13 -4.71 -22.96
CA MET A 65 -4.29 -3.50 -22.90
C MET A 65 -3.72 -3.13 -24.27
N SER A 66 -3.23 -4.14 -25.00
CA SER A 66 -2.69 -3.95 -26.35
C SER A 66 -3.77 -3.50 -27.33
N ASP A 67 -4.93 -4.17 -27.34
CA ASP A 67 -6.09 -3.81 -28.16
C ASP A 67 -6.59 -2.40 -27.84
N ALA A 68 -6.62 -2.07 -26.55
CA ALA A 68 -6.95 -0.76 -26.06
C ALA A 68 -5.81 0.25 -26.25
N ARG A 69 -4.74 -0.02 -27.03
CA ARG A 69 -3.60 0.88 -27.31
C ARG A 69 -2.98 1.52 -26.06
N PHE A 70 -2.88 0.77 -24.96
CA PHE A 70 -2.34 1.24 -23.69
C PHE A 70 -0.92 1.81 -23.85
N PHE A 71 -0.01 1.02 -24.41
CA PHE A 71 1.41 1.37 -24.55
C PHE A 71 1.63 2.66 -25.35
N ALA A 72 0.90 2.83 -26.45
CA ALA A 72 0.95 4.04 -27.26
C ALA A 72 0.51 5.30 -26.47
N ARG A 73 -0.50 5.19 -25.61
CA ARG A 73 -0.98 6.32 -24.79
C ARG A 73 -0.01 6.72 -23.69
N VAL A 74 0.68 5.74 -23.10
CA VAL A 74 1.74 6.00 -22.11
C VAL A 74 3.11 6.24 -22.74
N ARG A 75 3.18 6.38 -24.07
CA ARG A 75 4.42 6.60 -24.85
C ARG A 75 5.50 5.54 -24.58
N ALA A 76 5.07 4.30 -24.35
CA ALA A 76 5.95 3.15 -24.22
C ALA A 76 5.91 2.29 -25.49
N ALA A 77 7.02 1.62 -25.80
CA ALA A 77 7.03 0.60 -26.84
C ALA A 77 6.15 -0.58 -26.40
N ALA A 78 5.29 -1.05 -27.29
CA ALA A 78 4.54 -2.27 -27.05
C ALA A 78 5.50 -3.46 -27.16
N PRO A 79 5.55 -4.36 -26.16
CA PRO A 79 6.36 -5.57 -26.25
C PRO A 79 5.91 -6.46 -27.41
N VAL A 80 6.87 -6.99 -28.17
CA VAL A 80 6.66 -7.95 -29.26
C VAL A 80 7.60 -9.14 -29.04
N PRO A 81 7.08 -10.36 -28.79
CA PRO A 81 5.65 -10.73 -28.72
C PRO A 81 4.93 -10.15 -27.47
N PRO A 82 3.58 -10.15 -27.44
CA PRO A 82 2.82 -9.75 -26.26
C PRO A 82 3.16 -10.61 -25.04
N PRO A 83 3.42 -10.02 -23.86
CA PRO A 83 3.78 -10.74 -22.66
C PRO A 83 2.59 -11.55 -22.13
N ALA A 84 2.89 -12.64 -21.44
CA ALA A 84 1.89 -13.49 -20.80
C ALA A 84 1.65 -13.11 -19.34
N ARG A 85 2.60 -12.42 -18.69
CA ARG A 85 2.55 -12.10 -17.26
C ARG A 85 2.75 -10.60 -17.02
N PHE A 86 2.15 -10.08 -15.95
CA PHE A 86 2.33 -8.67 -15.57
C PHE A 86 3.78 -8.35 -15.21
N VAL A 87 4.50 -9.31 -14.62
CA VAL A 87 5.92 -9.17 -14.27
C VAL A 87 6.83 -8.94 -15.49
N ASP A 88 6.38 -9.34 -16.68
CA ASP A 88 7.13 -9.19 -17.93
C ASP A 88 6.92 -7.80 -18.58
N VAL A 89 5.97 -6.99 -18.06
CA VAL A 89 5.76 -5.62 -18.52
C VAL A 89 6.52 -4.67 -17.60
N PRO A 90 7.54 -3.94 -18.09
CA PRO A 90 8.37 -3.08 -17.24
C PRO A 90 7.55 -2.15 -16.33
N ARG A 91 6.48 -1.55 -16.85
CA ARG A 91 5.60 -0.63 -16.10
C ARG A 91 4.73 -1.31 -15.04
N LEU A 92 4.45 -2.61 -15.17
CA LEU A 92 3.66 -3.36 -14.20
C LEU A 92 4.53 -4.25 -13.32
N ARG A 93 5.81 -4.44 -13.65
CA ARG A 93 6.73 -5.36 -13.00
C ARG A 93 6.87 -5.13 -11.49
N ASP A 94 6.77 -3.87 -11.07
CA ASP A 94 7.01 -3.46 -9.69
C ASP A 94 5.78 -3.60 -8.78
N ALA A 95 4.59 -3.58 -9.38
CA ALA A 95 3.32 -3.88 -8.72
C ALA A 95 2.51 -4.84 -9.60
N PRO A 96 3.07 -6.03 -9.90
CA PRO A 96 2.49 -6.93 -10.90
C PRO A 96 1.15 -7.44 -10.41
N THR A 97 0.89 -7.38 -9.11
CA THR A 97 -0.40 -7.67 -8.55
C THR A 97 -0.61 -6.92 -7.24
N GLN A 98 -1.86 -6.70 -6.90
CA GLN A 98 -2.28 -6.07 -5.65
C GLN A 98 -2.51 -7.10 -4.53
N ARG A 99 -2.29 -8.39 -4.82
CA ARG A 99 -2.57 -9.53 -3.92
C ARG A 99 -1.72 -9.57 -2.65
N VAL A 100 -0.45 -9.18 -2.77
CA VAL A 100 0.52 -9.27 -1.65
C VAL A 100 0.31 -8.11 -0.68
N ASP A 101 -0.11 -6.97 -1.24
CA ASP A 101 -0.05 -5.69 -0.57
C ASP A 101 -1.42 -5.20 -0.08
N GLU A 102 -2.53 -5.77 -0.57
CA GLU A 102 -3.87 -5.31 -0.22
C GLU A 102 -4.77 -6.47 0.22
N THR A 103 -5.66 -6.16 1.15
CA THR A 103 -6.66 -7.08 1.68
C THR A 103 -7.91 -7.12 0.78
N PRO A 104 -8.65 -8.24 0.75
CA PRO A 104 -9.79 -8.40 -0.16
C PRO A 104 -10.97 -7.48 0.16
N VAL A 105 -11.08 -6.99 1.41
CA VAL A 105 -12.22 -6.19 1.86
C VAL A 105 -12.35 -4.87 1.07
N GLY A 106 -11.23 -4.25 0.70
CA GLY A 106 -11.22 -3.05 -0.13
C GLY A 106 -11.77 -3.27 -1.55
N TYR A 107 -11.79 -4.51 -2.00
CA TYR A 107 -12.23 -4.88 -3.35
C TYR A 107 -13.63 -5.47 -3.39
N LEU A 108 -14.27 -5.75 -2.25
CA LEU A 108 -15.62 -6.35 -2.23
C LEU A 108 -16.66 -5.60 -3.07
N PRO A 109 -16.74 -4.25 -3.07
CA PRO A 109 -17.68 -3.54 -3.93
C PRO A 109 -17.41 -3.74 -5.42
N PHE A 110 -16.13 -3.78 -5.81
CA PHE A 110 -15.71 -4.02 -7.19
C PHE A 110 -15.92 -5.47 -7.61
N ALA A 111 -15.63 -6.41 -6.71
CA ALA A 111 -15.90 -7.83 -6.90
C ALA A 111 -17.41 -8.07 -7.12
N ALA A 112 -18.27 -7.47 -6.29
CA ALA A 112 -19.71 -7.54 -6.46
C ALA A 112 -20.16 -6.98 -7.82
N ALA A 113 -19.60 -5.84 -8.26
CA ALA A 113 -19.88 -5.30 -9.59
C ALA A 113 -19.37 -6.22 -10.72
N ALA A 114 -18.25 -6.90 -10.53
CA ALA A 114 -17.72 -7.86 -11.48
C ALA A 114 -18.57 -9.13 -11.60
N MET A 115 -19.24 -9.56 -10.52
CA MET A 115 -20.16 -10.72 -10.53
C MET A 115 -21.42 -10.48 -11.38
N LEU A 116 -21.78 -9.22 -11.63
CA LEU A 116 -22.91 -8.89 -12.51
C LEU A 116 -22.60 -9.12 -14.00
N HIS A 117 -21.35 -9.44 -14.33
CA HIS A 117 -20.91 -9.66 -15.69
C HIS A 117 -20.98 -11.16 -16.06
N ARG A 118 -21.41 -11.45 -17.29
CA ARG A 118 -21.51 -12.83 -17.80
C ARG A 118 -20.14 -13.40 -18.13
N GLU A 119 -20.00 -14.70 -17.93
CA GLU A 119 -18.84 -15.45 -18.43
C GLU A 119 -18.71 -15.30 -19.95
N GLY A 120 -17.47 -15.20 -20.43
CA GLY A 120 -17.14 -15.06 -21.86
C GLY A 120 -17.25 -13.65 -22.44
N ALA A 121 -17.67 -12.66 -21.66
CA ALA A 121 -17.70 -11.29 -22.15
C ALA A 121 -16.29 -10.66 -22.23
N ASP A 122 -16.16 -9.69 -23.13
CA ASP A 122 -14.91 -8.98 -23.39
C ASP A 122 -14.28 -8.41 -22.11
N ILE A 123 -12.97 -8.55 -21.97
CA ILE A 123 -12.19 -8.13 -20.80
C ILE A 123 -12.35 -6.62 -20.54
N ALA A 124 -12.44 -5.79 -21.58
CA ALA A 124 -12.68 -4.35 -21.40
C ALA A 124 -14.13 -4.05 -20.99
N ALA A 125 -15.12 -4.83 -21.46
CA ALA A 125 -16.50 -4.74 -20.98
C ALA A 125 -16.61 -5.14 -19.49
N ARG A 126 -15.92 -6.21 -19.08
CA ARG A 126 -15.82 -6.61 -17.67
C ARG A 126 -15.22 -5.51 -16.81
N LEU A 127 -14.14 -4.86 -17.27
CA LEU A 127 -13.53 -3.73 -16.57
C LEU A 127 -14.50 -2.57 -16.39
N ARG A 128 -15.22 -2.18 -17.45
CA ARG A 128 -16.24 -1.11 -17.37
C ARG A 128 -17.33 -1.44 -16.37
N ALA A 129 -17.80 -2.69 -16.34
CA ALA A 129 -18.76 -3.14 -15.33
C ALA A 129 -18.20 -3.03 -13.91
N THR A 130 -16.96 -3.47 -13.69
CA THR A 130 -16.29 -3.36 -12.38
C THR A 130 -16.14 -1.90 -11.94
N ARG A 131 -15.77 -0.99 -12.86
CA ARG A 131 -15.67 0.46 -12.59
C ARG A 131 -17.00 1.08 -12.16
N MET A 132 -18.16 0.48 -12.46
CA MET A 132 -19.47 0.98 -12.02
C MET A 132 -19.63 1.05 -10.50
N ALA A 133 -18.83 0.32 -9.73
CA ALA A 133 -18.83 0.46 -8.26
C ALA A 133 -18.30 1.83 -7.79
N ALA A 134 -17.34 2.42 -8.52
CA ALA A 134 -16.63 3.61 -8.08
C ALA A 134 -17.53 4.86 -7.90
N PRO A 135 -18.46 5.20 -8.82
CA PRO A 135 -19.38 6.32 -8.62
C PRO A 135 -20.26 6.18 -7.36
N TRP A 136 -20.67 4.96 -7.01
CA TRP A 136 -21.46 4.70 -5.80
C TRP A 136 -20.64 4.89 -4.53
N LEU A 137 -19.37 4.46 -4.54
CA LEU A 137 -18.44 4.71 -3.43
C LEU A 137 -18.17 6.20 -3.25
N VAL A 138 -18.04 6.95 -4.36
CA VAL A 138 -17.94 8.42 -4.33
C VAL A 138 -19.19 9.04 -3.70
N LEU A 139 -20.40 8.65 -4.12
CA LEU A 139 -21.64 9.14 -3.51
C LEU A 139 -21.71 8.86 -2.01
N GLY A 140 -21.36 7.65 -1.59
CA GLY A 140 -21.30 7.29 -0.17
C GLY A 140 -20.32 8.17 0.60
N THR A 141 -19.14 8.39 0.04
CA THR A 141 -18.10 9.25 0.62
C THR A 141 -18.64 10.67 0.80
N LEU A 142 -19.24 11.24 -0.25
CA LEU A 142 -19.82 12.59 -0.22
C LEU A 142 -20.98 12.71 0.77
N ALA A 143 -21.82 11.68 0.92
CA ALA A 143 -22.89 11.65 1.90
C ALA A 143 -22.34 11.71 3.35
N PHE A 144 -21.26 10.98 3.64
CA PHE A 144 -20.61 11.05 4.94
C PHE A 144 -19.83 12.34 5.16
N THR A 145 -19.19 12.90 4.12
CA THR A 145 -18.58 14.24 4.18
C THR A 145 -19.63 15.32 4.48
N ALA A 146 -20.80 15.24 3.83
CA ALA A 146 -21.93 16.11 4.13
C ALA A 146 -22.41 15.96 5.58
N ALA A 147 -22.53 14.72 6.06
CA ALA A 147 -22.93 14.45 7.44
C ALA A 147 -21.91 15.02 8.42
N LEU A 148 -20.61 14.81 8.18
CA LEU A 148 -19.52 15.40 8.96
C LEU A 148 -19.67 16.92 9.03
N ALA A 149 -19.77 17.60 7.88
CA ALA A 149 -19.97 19.04 7.81
C ALA A 149 -21.24 19.51 8.53
N ALA A 150 -22.35 18.76 8.43
CA ALA A 150 -23.58 19.07 9.16
C ALA A 150 -23.37 19.03 10.68
N TRP A 151 -22.59 18.07 11.18
CA TRP A 151 -22.28 17.91 12.60
C TRP A 151 -21.23 18.88 13.12
N THR A 152 -20.25 19.31 12.31
CA THR A 152 -19.17 20.21 12.75
C THR A 152 -19.44 21.68 12.43
N LEU A 153 -19.87 21.98 11.21
CA LEU A 153 -20.04 23.34 10.68
C LEU A 153 -21.52 23.77 10.62
N GLY A 154 -22.45 22.82 10.73
CA GLY A 154 -23.88 23.06 10.69
C GLY A 154 -24.55 22.68 9.37
N ARG A 155 -25.86 22.42 9.41
CA ARG A 155 -26.63 21.83 8.28
C ARG A 155 -26.57 22.67 6.99
N ARG A 156 -26.42 23.99 7.09
CA ARG A 156 -26.35 24.89 5.93
C ARG A 156 -25.07 24.70 5.11
N LEU A 157 -23.99 24.21 5.72
CA LEU A 157 -22.69 23.99 5.08
C LEU A 157 -22.50 22.56 4.55
N ALA A 158 -23.42 21.63 4.87
CA ALA A 158 -23.32 20.23 4.46
C ALA A 158 -23.26 20.07 2.92
N LEU A 159 -24.18 20.72 2.21
CA LEU A 159 -24.23 20.65 0.75
C LEU A 159 -23.05 21.39 0.08
N PRO A 160 -22.70 22.65 0.42
CA PRO A 160 -21.53 23.31 -0.17
C PRO A 160 -20.23 22.51 -0.02
N VAL A 161 -20.00 21.91 1.15
CA VAL A 161 -18.81 21.07 1.38
C VAL A 161 -18.85 19.82 0.49
N ALA A 162 -20.00 19.15 0.38
CA ALA A 162 -20.15 17.98 -0.49
C ALA A 162 -19.98 18.33 -1.98
N VAL A 163 -20.52 19.45 -2.43
CA VAL A 163 -20.33 19.96 -3.81
C VAL A 163 -18.85 20.25 -4.08
N THR A 164 -18.17 20.90 -3.13
CA THR A 164 -16.73 21.19 -3.24
C THR A 164 -15.91 19.90 -3.33
N ALA A 165 -16.20 18.93 -2.46
CA ALA A 165 -15.54 17.62 -2.49
C ALA A 165 -15.83 16.87 -3.80
N ALA A 166 -17.05 16.93 -4.31
CA ALA A 166 -17.41 16.33 -5.60
C ALA A 166 -16.70 17.01 -6.79
N GLY A 167 -16.34 18.28 -6.66
CA GLY A 167 -15.58 19.05 -7.65
C GLY A 167 -14.09 18.71 -7.72
N LEU A 168 -13.54 18.00 -6.72
CA LEU A 168 -12.12 17.67 -6.70
C LEU A 168 -11.74 16.80 -7.92
N PRO A 169 -10.66 17.14 -8.66
CA PRO A 169 -10.21 16.36 -9.81
C PRO A 169 -9.97 14.88 -9.46
N TRP A 170 -9.31 14.63 -8.32
CA TRP A 170 -9.04 13.28 -7.84
C TRP A 170 -10.31 12.46 -7.60
N MET A 171 -11.37 13.04 -7.03
CA MET A 171 -12.64 12.32 -6.81
C MET A 171 -13.31 11.91 -8.12
N GLY A 172 -13.21 12.73 -9.16
CA GLY A 172 -13.72 12.36 -10.48
C GLY A 172 -12.94 11.23 -11.11
N PHE A 173 -11.61 11.29 -11.04
CA PHE A 173 -10.74 10.27 -11.60
C PHE A 173 -10.82 8.94 -10.84
N ALA A 174 -10.68 8.98 -9.52
CA ALA A 174 -10.82 7.81 -8.65
C ALA A 174 -12.21 7.19 -8.79
N GLY A 175 -13.25 8.02 -8.94
CA GLY A 175 -14.63 7.62 -9.21
C GLY A 175 -14.89 6.92 -10.54
N ALA A 176 -13.87 6.72 -11.38
CA ALA A 176 -14.00 6.12 -12.70
C ALA A 176 -13.00 4.99 -12.98
N VAL A 177 -12.20 4.59 -11.99
CA VAL A 177 -11.22 3.50 -12.10
C VAL A 177 -11.39 2.51 -10.94
N VAL A 178 -10.84 1.29 -11.08
CA VAL A 178 -10.85 0.29 -10.01
C VAL A 178 -9.70 0.59 -9.04
N ASN A 179 -10.01 0.96 -7.80
CA ASN A 179 -9.03 1.18 -6.73
C ASN A 179 -9.64 0.95 -5.33
N PRO A 180 -8.89 0.46 -4.34
CA PRO A 180 -9.37 0.31 -2.96
C PRO A 180 -9.48 1.65 -2.21
N ASP A 181 -8.88 2.72 -2.73
CA ASP A 181 -8.80 4.04 -2.11
C ASP A 181 -10.17 4.66 -1.85
N LEU A 182 -11.13 4.42 -2.75
CA LEU A 182 -12.51 4.88 -2.55
C LEU A 182 -13.18 4.20 -1.36
N VAL A 183 -12.88 2.92 -1.08
CA VAL A 183 -13.42 2.23 0.11
C VAL A 183 -12.77 2.80 1.37
N ALA A 184 -11.46 3.04 1.34
CA ALA A 184 -10.75 3.70 2.43
C ALA A 184 -11.30 5.11 2.72
N ALA A 185 -11.52 5.92 1.67
CA ALA A 185 -12.09 7.26 1.77
C ALA A 185 -13.52 7.23 2.32
N LEU A 186 -14.36 6.30 1.85
CA LEU A 186 -15.71 6.09 2.34
C LEU A 186 -15.72 5.77 3.85
N LEU A 187 -14.89 4.82 4.27
CA LEU A 187 -14.82 4.37 5.66
C LEU A 187 -14.22 5.43 6.59
N ALA A 188 -13.22 6.18 6.13
CA ALA A 188 -12.67 7.32 6.84
C ALA A 188 -13.72 8.44 6.99
N ALA A 189 -14.43 8.81 5.91
CA ALA A 189 -15.50 9.81 5.97
C ALA A 189 -16.62 9.38 6.92
N ALA A 190 -17.03 8.10 6.87
CA ALA A 190 -18.01 7.53 7.79
C ALA A 190 -17.53 7.58 9.25
N TRP A 191 -16.25 7.26 9.49
CA TRP A 191 -15.64 7.33 10.82
C TRP A 191 -15.66 8.75 11.38
N PHE A 192 -15.22 9.75 10.60
CA PHE A 192 -15.23 11.15 11.04
C PHE A 192 -16.65 11.67 11.24
N ALA A 193 -17.60 11.33 10.37
CA ALA A 193 -19.00 11.70 10.54
C ALA A 193 -19.62 11.08 11.80
N ALA A 194 -19.31 9.82 12.09
CA ALA A 194 -19.72 9.14 13.31
C ALA A 194 -19.11 9.81 14.54
N LEU A 195 -17.81 10.10 14.53
CA LEU A 195 -17.12 10.80 15.61
C LEU A 195 -17.77 12.17 15.89
N ALA A 196 -18.00 12.97 14.85
CA ALA A 196 -18.62 14.29 14.98
C ALA A 196 -20.04 14.20 15.58
N ARG A 197 -20.84 13.22 15.14
CA ARG A 197 -22.16 12.92 15.74
C ARG A 197 -22.06 12.57 17.21
N ILE A 198 -21.13 11.68 17.56
CA ILE A 198 -20.92 11.20 18.94
C ILE A 198 -20.52 12.37 19.85
N VAL A 199 -19.57 13.20 19.41
CA VAL A 199 -19.10 14.38 20.15
C VAL A 199 -20.24 15.38 20.34
N ARG A 200 -20.96 15.71 19.26
CA ARG A 200 -22.04 16.72 19.31
C ARG A 200 -23.24 16.27 20.15
N ARG A 201 -23.57 14.98 20.15
CA ARG A 201 -24.64 14.42 21.01
C ARG A 201 -24.19 14.09 22.43
N ARG A 202 -22.91 14.31 22.76
CA ARG A 202 -22.30 13.89 24.04
C ARG A 202 -22.53 12.39 24.35
N ALA A 203 -22.63 11.56 23.32
CA ALA A 203 -22.94 10.14 23.48
C ALA A 203 -21.71 9.37 23.99
N GLY A 204 -21.61 9.16 25.30
CA GLY A 204 -20.55 8.35 25.93
C GLY A 204 -20.80 6.84 25.91
N THR A 205 -21.67 6.34 25.02
CA THR A 205 -22.16 4.97 25.08
C THR A 205 -21.15 3.96 24.53
N PRO A 206 -21.08 2.72 25.04
CA PRO A 206 -20.25 1.64 24.48
C PRO A 206 -20.46 1.43 22.97
N GLY A 207 -21.70 1.58 22.48
CA GLY A 207 -22.00 1.45 21.05
C GLY A 207 -21.30 2.49 20.16
N ALA A 208 -20.94 3.65 20.70
CA ALA A 208 -20.19 4.68 19.98
C ALA A 208 -18.74 4.23 19.73
N ALA A 209 -18.08 3.71 20.77
CA ALA A 209 -16.73 3.15 20.65
C ALA A 209 -16.71 1.94 19.71
N ALA A 210 -17.69 1.03 19.84
CA ALA A 210 -17.82 -0.13 18.96
C ALA A 210 -18.03 0.29 17.49
N THR A 211 -18.84 1.33 17.23
CA THR A 211 -19.02 1.85 15.86
C THR A 211 -17.72 2.41 15.28
N LEU A 212 -17.00 3.24 16.05
CA LEU A 212 -15.73 3.83 15.60
C LEU A 212 -14.67 2.75 15.37
N LEU A 213 -14.58 1.78 16.26
CA LEU A 213 -13.69 0.64 16.08
C LEU A 213 -14.06 -0.16 14.84
N ALA A 214 -15.34 -0.53 14.66
CA ALA A 214 -15.77 -1.32 13.52
C ALA A 214 -15.42 -0.61 12.21
N LEU A 215 -15.62 0.72 12.13
CA LEU A 215 -15.21 1.52 10.99
C LEU A 215 -13.69 1.62 10.82
N ALA A 216 -12.92 1.72 11.91
CA ALA A 216 -11.47 1.77 11.86
C ALA A 216 -10.87 0.43 11.43
N VAL A 217 -11.39 -0.69 11.93
CA VAL A 217 -10.99 -2.05 11.54
C VAL A 217 -11.40 -2.32 10.10
N ALA A 218 -12.64 -1.99 9.71
CA ALA A 218 -13.08 -2.12 8.32
C ALA A 218 -12.25 -1.23 7.39
N GLY A 219 -11.92 -0.01 7.79
CA GLY A 219 -11.09 0.93 7.02
C GLY A 219 -9.69 0.39 6.84
N ALA A 220 -9.05 -0.03 7.94
CA ALA A 220 -7.76 -0.71 7.91
C ALA A 220 -7.82 -1.88 6.94
N LEU A 221 -8.74 -2.84 7.15
CA LEU A 221 -9.04 -3.96 6.25
C LEU A 221 -9.40 -3.56 4.81
N GLY A 222 -9.84 -2.34 4.56
CA GLY A 222 -10.10 -1.85 3.21
C GLY A 222 -8.82 -1.40 2.51
N LYS A 223 -7.94 -0.70 3.24
CA LYS A 223 -6.64 -0.25 2.75
C LYS A 223 -5.71 0.03 3.93
N ARG A 224 -4.43 -0.39 3.83
CA ARG A 224 -3.41 -0.13 4.86
C ARG A 224 -3.30 1.34 5.27
N THR A 225 -3.44 2.25 4.31
CA THR A 225 -3.38 3.70 4.58
C THR A 225 -4.53 4.21 5.44
N ALA A 226 -5.59 3.44 5.69
CA ALA A 226 -6.66 3.79 6.63
C ALA A 226 -6.42 3.22 8.04
N ALA A 227 -5.33 2.50 8.29
CA ALA A 227 -4.97 1.98 9.61
C ALA A 227 -4.75 3.08 10.66
N TYR A 228 -4.47 4.33 10.26
CA TYR A 228 -4.37 5.47 11.19
C TYR A 228 -5.67 5.74 11.96
N LEU A 229 -6.82 5.23 11.49
CA LEU A 229 -8.09 5.34 12.21
C LEU A 229 -8.06 4.55 13.54
N LEU A 230 -7.23 3.51 13.66
CA LEU A 230 -7.08 2.72 14.89
C LEU A 230 -6.50 3.55 16.05
N PRO A 231 -5.30 4.18 15.94
CA PRO A 231 -4.78 5.02 17.02
C PRO A 231 -5.69 6.23 17.30
N LEU A 232 -6.37 6.80 16.31
CA LEU A 232 -7.37 7.86 16.55
C LEU A 232 -8.57 7.36 17.37
N THR A 233 -9.04 6.14 17.09
CA THR A 233 -10.13 5.51 17.86
C THR A 233 -9.71 5.25 19.30
N LEU A 234 -8.50 4.72 19.51
CA LEU A 234 -7.95 4.47 20.84
C LEU A 234 -7.73 5.78 21.62
N GLY A 235 -7.15 6.80 20.97
CA GLY A 235 -6.94 8.12 21.56
C GLY A 235 -8.25 8.80 21.98
N TRP A 236 -9.36 8.52 21.29
CA TRP A 236 -10.69 9.00 21.69
C TRP A 236 -11.32 8.16 22.81
N ALA A 237 -11.19 6.83 22.76
CA ALA A 237 -11.88 5.90 23.66
C ALA A 237 -11.22 5.77 25.04
N VAL A 238 -9.88 5.70 25.09
CA VAL A 238 -9.12 5.45 26.32
C VAL A 238 -9.33 6.53 27.39
N PRO A 239 -9.23 7.85 27.09
CA PRO A 239 -9.45 8.89 28.09
C PRO A 239 -10.87 8.89 28.66
N ARG A 240 -11.86 8.50 27.85
CA ARG A 240 -13.27 8.40 28.30
C ARG A 240 -13.49 7.20 29.21
N LEU A 241 -12.92 6.05 28.87
CA LEU A 241 -12.93 4.89 29.76
C LEU A 241 -12.26 5.23 31.09
N TRP A 242 -11.08 5.86 31.05
CA TRP A 242 -10.35 6.27 32.24
C TRP A 242 -11.15 7.20 33.15
N ARG A 243 -11.81 8.22 32.59
CA ARG A 243 -12.70 9.11 33.35
C ARG A 243 -13.89 8.37 33.95
N ALA A 244 -14.50 7.45 33.21
CA ALA A 244 -15.61 6.64 33.71
C ALA A 244 -15.19 5.74 34.89
N LEU A 245 -14.00 5.14 34.81
CA LEU A 245 -13.43 4.34 35.90
C LEU A 245 -13.17 5.20 37.15
N ARG A 246 -12.60 6.40 36.98
CA ARG A 246 -12.35 7.34 38.09
C ARG A 246 -13.62 7.92 38.71
N ALA A 247 -14.67 8.10 37.93
CA ALA A 247 -15.95 8.61 38.43
C ALA A 247 -16.73 7.60 39.29
N GLY A 248 -16.22 6.37 39.44
CA GLY A 248 -16.85 5.36 40.30
C GLY A 248 -18.24 4.94 39.85
N GLU A 249 -18.60 5.11 38.56
CA GLU A 249 -19.90 4.70 38.04
C GLU A 249 -20.09 3.19 38.28
N PRO A 250 -20.97 2.74 39.20
CA PRO A 250 -20.89 1.40 39.77
C PRO A 250 -21.44 0.28 38.87
N ARG A 251 -22.02 0.61 37.70
CA ARG A 251 -22.75 -0.38 36.87
C ARG A 251 -22.29 -0.50 35.41
N ALA A 252 -21.42 0.38 34.92
CA ALA A 252 -20.94 0.38 33.53
C ALA A 252 -19.43 0.18 33.27
N PRO A 253 -18.51 0.07 34.26
CA PRO A 253 -17.08 0.15 33.99
C PRO A 253 -16.58 -1.13 33.33
N TRP A 254 -17.05 -2.30 33.76
CA TRP A 254 -16.63 -3.59 33.20
C TRP A 254 -17.11 -3.79 31.76
N ARG A 255 -18.33 -3.36 31.40
CA ARG A 255 -18.82 -3.43 30.00
C ARG A 255 -18.01 -2.52 29.08
N ARG A 256 -17.67 -1.33 29.56
CA ARG A 256 -16.83 -0.37 28.81
C ARG A 256 -15.38 -0.87 28.71
N ALA A 257 -14.83 -1.45 29.78
CA ALA A 257 -13.52 -2.05 29.78
C ALA A 257 -13.45 -3.27 28.85
N ALA A 258 -14.43 -4.18 28.94
CA ALA A 258 -14.55 -5.32 28.04
C ALA A 258 -14.69 -4.89 26.58
N ALA A 259 -15.44 -3.81 26.29
CA ALA A 259 -15.54 -3.26 24.94
C ALA A 259 -14.20 -2.69 24.44
N VAL A 260 -13.43 -2.01 25.29
CA VAL A 260 -12.10 -1.49 24.92
C VAL A 260 -11.07 -2.61 24.79
N VAL A 261 -11.07 -3.59 25.69
CA VAL A 261 -10.19 -4.76 25.58
C VAL A 261 -10.54 -5.54 24.32
N GLY A 262 -11.81 -5.86 24.09
CA GLY A 262 -12.27 -6.48 22.85
C GLY A 262 -11.91 -5.65 21.63
N ALA A 263 -11.96 -4.31 21.72
CA ALA A 263 -11.52 -3.43 20.65
C ALA A 263 -10.03 -3.55 20.34
N ILE A 264 -9.20 -3.54 21.37
CA ILE A 264 -7.75 -3.73 21.26
C ILE A 264 -7.45 -5.13 20.72
N THR A 265 -8.14 -6.17 21.20
CA THR A 265 -7.96 -7.55 20.74
C THR A 265 -8.35 -7.70 19.27
N VAL A 266 -9.47 -7.12 18.83
CA VAL A 266 -9.86 -7.14 17.40
C VAL A 266 -8.88 -6.33 16.56
N ALA A 267 -8.45 -5.16 17.01
CA ALA A 267 -7.46 -4.36 16.30
C ALA A 267 -6.12 -5.11 16.20
N ALA A 268 -5.64 -5.70 17.29
CA ALA A 268 -4.42 -6.50 17.34
C ALA A 268 -4.55 -7.76 16.49
N GLY A 269 -5.69 -8.44 16.51
CA GLY A 269 -5.98 -9.60 15.68
C GLY A 269 -6.04 -9.25 14.19
N ALA A 270 -6.66 -8.12 13.83
CA ALA A 270 -6.68 -7.61 12.46
C ALA A 270 -5.28 -7.21 11.97
N LEU A 271 -4.46 -6.61 12.84
CA LEU A 271 -3.05 -6.29 12.56
C LEU A 271 -2.18 -7.54 12.47
N ALA A 272 -2.42 -8.56 13.30
CA ALA A 272 -1.67 -9.81 13.31
C ALA A 272 -2.04 -10.74 12.14
N ALA A 273 -3.31 -10.76 11.73
CA ALA A 273 -3.78 -11.44 10.54
C ALA A 273 -3.53 -10.65 9.26
N TRP A 274 -3.03 -9.41 9.38
CA TRP A 274 -2.64 -8.60 8.24
C TRP A 274 -1.47 -9.30 7.53
N PRO A 275 -1.52 -9.53 6.21
CA PRO A 275 -0.36 -10.08 5.51
C PRO A 275 0.82 -9.16 5.78
N LEU A 276 1.85 -9.69 6.45
CA LEU A 276 3.13 -9.00 6.64
C LEU A 276 3.72 -8.85 5.25
N GLY A 277 3.35 -7.77 4.55
CA GLY A 277 3.72 -7.58 3.15
C GLY A 277 5.21 -7.78 2.97
N ASP A 278 5.63 -8.28 1.81
CA ASP A 278 7.00 -8.74 1.59
C ASP A 278 8.06 -7.63 1.76
N ARG A 279 7.69 -6.36 1.96
CA ARG A 279 8.65 -5.28 2.21
C ARG A 279 9.41 -5.47 3.54
N PRO A 280 10.75 -5.43 3.54
CA PRO A 280 11.55 -5.56 4.75
C PRO A 280 11.50 -4.26 5.57
N ALA A 281 11.16 -4.37 6.85
CA ALA A 281 11.17 -3.23 7.76
C ALA A 281 12.60 -2.70 7.95
N GLY A 282 12.80 -1.38 7.81
CA GLY A 282 14.08 -0.71 8.08
C GLY A 282 15.15 -0.83 6.99
N TRP A 283 14.84 -1.52 5.89
CA TRP A 283 15.76 -1.86 4.80
C TRP A 283 15.36 -1.26 3.45
N ALA A 284 14.24 -0.54 3.42
CA ALA A 284 13.75 0.19 2.26
C ALA A 284 14.00 1.69 2.46
N ARG A 285 14.40 2.39 1.40
CA ARG A 285 14.54 3.84 1.40
C ARG A 285 13.17 4.48 1.57
N ALA A 286 13.06 5.39 2.55
CA ALA A 286 11.81 6.11 2.79
C ALA A 286 11.44 6.95 1.57
N GLY A 287 10.23 6.74 1.03
CA GLY A 287 9.73 7.47 -0.13
C GLY A 287 10.06 6.83 -1.48
N GLU A 288 10.86 5.75 -1.52
CA GLU A 288 10.98 4.95 -2.73
C GLU A 288 9.83 3.93 -2.78
N PRO A 289 8.99 3.96 -3.83
CA PRO A 289 7.94 2.97 -3.99
C PRO A 289 8.50 1.56 -4.23
N TRP A 290 9.78 1.49 -4.61
CA TRP A 290 10.53 0.33 -5.06
C TRP A 290 11.64 0.02 -4.06
N GLY A 291 11.89 -1.26 -3.79
CA GLY A 291 12.91 -1.67 -2.84
C GLY A 291 13.00 -3.18 -2.73
N PRO A 292 13.93 -3.69 -1.91
CA PRO A 292 14.08 -5.12 -1.67
C PRO A 292 12.77 -5.78 -1.25
N VAL A 293 12.54 -7.01 -1.68
CA VAL A 293 11.38 -7.83 -1.29
C VAL A 293 11.84 -9.05 -0.50
N ARG A 294 11.10 -9.39 0.55
CA ARG A 294 11.31 -10.60 1.35
C ARG A 294 10.77 -11.79 0.57
N VAL A 295 11.61 -12.76 0.30
CA VAL A 295 11.22 -14.01 -0.34
C VAL A 295 11.88 -15.19 0.35
N ALA A 296 11.12 -16.27 0.55
CA ALA A 296 11.60 -17.45 1.28
C ALA A 296 12.76 -18.12 0.54
N GLU A 297 12.73 -18.10 -0.80
CA GLU A 297 13.80 -18.65 -1.62
C GLU A 297 15.11 -17.91 -1.42
N ALA A 298 15.07 -16.60 -1.10
CA ALA A 298 16.26 -15.78 -0.84
C ALA A 298 16.83 -15.99 0.57
N ALA A 299 16.26 -16.87 1.40
CA ALA A 299 16.82 -17.16 2.70
C ALA A 299 18.14 -17.95 2.57
N ARG A 300 19.20 -17.45 3.20
CA ARG A 300 20.38 -18.23 3.58
C ARG A 300 20.13 -18.93 4.90
N SER A 301 19.61 -18.19 5.86
CA SER A 301 19.29 -18.69 7.20
C SER A 301 17.88 -18.26 7.61
N GLY A 302 17.24 -19.03 8.49
CA GLY A 302 15.85 -18.75 8.87
C GLY A 302 14.84 -18.96 7.74
N GLY A 303 13.77 -18.17 7.73
CA GLY A 303 12.63 -18.34 6.81
C GLY A 303 12.55 -17.34 5.66
N TRP A 304 13.37 -16.28 5.67
CA TRP A 304 13.28 -15.18 4.71
C TRP A 304 14.65 -14.56 4.46
N GLY A 305 14.92 -14.23 3.20
CA GLY A 305 15.98 -13.28 2.84
C GLY A 305 15.44 -12.19 1.91
N LEU A 306 16.31 -11.32 1.42
CA LEU A 306 15.94 -10.14 0.65
C LEU A 306 16.37 -10.31 -0.81
N ARG A 307 15.42 -10.18 -1.73
CA ARG A 307 15.71 -10.11 -3.16
C ARG A 307 15.71 -8.65 -3.60
N ILE A 308 16.80 -8.25 -4.25
CA ILE A 308 16.99 -6.92 -4.83
C ILE A 308 17.04 -7.10 -6.34
N VAL A 309 16.20 -6.37 -7.07
CA VAL A 309 16.10 -6.49 -8.53
C VAL A 309 16.45 -5.14 -9.13
N ASP A 310 17.62 -5.02 -9.75
CA ASP A 310 17.92 -3.85 -10.55
C ASP A 310 17.19 -3.97 -11.90
N ALA A 311 16.06 -3.29 -11.99
CA ALA A 311 15.16 -3.33 -13.13
C ALA A 311 15.30 -2.12 -14.06
N ASP A 312 15.96 -1.05 -13.62
CA ASP A 312 16.04 0.22 -14.36
C ASP A 312 17.42 0.87 -14.18
N PRO A 313 18.21 1.03 -15.28
CA PRO A 313 19.42 1.84 -15.33
C PRO A 313 19.36 3.19 -14.61
N ALA A 314 18.18 3.82 -14.60
CA ALA A 314 17.94 5.15 -14.06
C ALA A 314 17.38 5.13 -12.62
N ALA A 315 16.98 3.98 -12.07
CA ALA A 315 16.41 3.87 -10.72
C ALA A 315 17.14 2.79 -9.94
N TRP A 316 18.15 3.20 -9.17
CA TRP A 316 18.97 2.29 -8.38
C TRP A 316 18.14 1.65 -7.28
N GLN A 317 17.87 0.35 -7.41
CA GLN A 317 17.29 -0.43 -6.32
C GLN A 317 18.41 -1.04 -5.50
N TYR A 318 18.52 -0.63 -4.24
CA TYR A 318 19.48 -1.20 -3.33
C TYR A 318 18.87 -1.35 -1.94
N LEU A 319 19.45 -2.27 -1.19
CA LEU A 319 19.13 -2.46 0.22
C LEU A 319 19.88 -1.38 1.00
N GLU A 320 19.23 -0.59 1.86
CA GLU A 320 19.93 0.36 2.73
C GLU A 320 19.40 0.40 4.16
N GLN A 321 20.30 0.58 5.13
CA GLN A 321 19.95 0.85 6.52
C GLN A 321 20.92 1.87 7.13
N TRP A 322 20.37 2.87 7.82
CA TRP A 322 21.13 3.85 8.60
C TRP A 322 21.37 3.34 10.03
N VAL A 323 22.60 3.48 10.50
CA VAL A 323 23.05 3.12 11.84
C VAL A 323 23.76 4.33 12.45
N ALA A 324 23.40 4.67 13.69
CA ALA A 324 24.08 5.74 14.43
C ALA A 324 25.49 5.29 14.83
N LEU A 325 26.47 6.20 14.77
CA LEU A 325 27.83 5.95 15.23
C LEU A 325 28.11 6.59 16.58
N PRO A 326 29.02 6.00 17.38
CA PRO A 326 29.63 6.72 18.49
C PRO A 326 30.44 7.92 17.97
N ALA A 327 30.50 9.00 18.75
CA ALA A 327 31.22 10.21 18.40
C ALA A 327 32.74 9.95 18.28
N GLY A 328 33.41 10.57 17.29
CA GLY A 328 34.87 10.55 17.16
C GLY A 328 35.44 9.67 16.04
N GLY A 329 34.63 9.29 15.05
CA GLY A 329 35.05 8.38 13.98
C GLY A 329 35.17 6.94 14.47
N ALA A 330 34.91 5.97 13.60
CA ALA A 330 34.93 4.56 13.96
C ALA A 330 35.39 3.72 12.78
N ASP A 331 36.11 2.64 13.06
CA ASP A 331 36.22 1.55 12.09
C ASP A 331 34.93 0.75 12.12
N VAL A 332 34.33 0.54 10.97
CA VAL A 332 33.13 -0.28 10.83
C VAL A 332 33.42 -1.48 9.95
N HIS A 333 32.84 -2.61 10.31
CA HIS A 333 32.89 -3.85 9.55
C HIS A 333 31.47 -4.20 9.13
N ALA A 334 31.20 -4.02 7.84
CA ALA A 334 29.97 -4.46 7.21
C ALA A 334 30.16 -5.89 6.68
N THR A 335 29.16 -6.74 6.88
CA THR A 335 29.11 -8.08 6.30
C THR A 335 27.75 -8.35 5.70
N ALA A 336 27.71 -9.14 4.63
CA ALA A 336 26.48 -9.61 4.00
C ALA A 336 26.72 -10.97 3.37
N TRP A 337 25.69 -11.81 3.31
CA TRP A 337 25.70 -12.98 2.45
C TRP A 337 24.91 -12.66 1.19
N LEU A 338 25.54 -12.85 0.04
CA LEU A 338 25.00 -12.48 -1.26
C LEU A 338 25.06 -13.68 -2.22
N ARG A 339 24.11 -13.77 -3.14
CA ARG A 339 24.17 -14.67 -4.31
C ARG A 339 23.38 -14.11 -5.48
N ALA A 340 23.64 -14.61 -6.67
CA ALA A 340 22.80 -14.37 -7.83
C ALA A 340 21.44 -15.04 -7.63
N ALA A 341 20.34 -14.32 -7.86
CA ALA A 341 19.00 -14.87 -7.75
C ALA A 341 18.75 -15.96 -8.80
N ALA A 342 17.79 -16.84 -8.53
CA ALA A 342 17.41 -17.89 -9.49
C ALA A 342 17.01 -17.26 -10.84
N GLY A 343 17.64 -17.71 -11.93
CA GLY A 343 17.43 -17.19 -13.28
C GLY A 343 18.41 -16.09 -13.72
N ALA A 344 19.18 -15.50 -12.81
CA ALA A 344 20.28 -14.62 -13.19
C ALA A 344 21.45 -15.44 -13.78
N THR A 345 21.96 -15.03 -14.94
CA THR A 345 23.07 -15.69 -15.65
C THR A 345 24.44 -15.25 -15.14
N SER A 346 24.55 -14.00 -14.69
CA SER A 346 25.70 -13.42 -14.00
C SER A 346 25.22 -12.20 -13.24
N ALA A 347 25.66 -12.02 -12.00
CA ALA A 347 25.38 -10.81 -11.25
C ALA A 347 26.65 -10.34 -10.56
N THR A 348 26.92 -9.05 -10.60
CA THR A 348 27.84 -8.40 -9.67
C THR A 348 27.01 -7.77 -8.55
N ALA A 349 27.62 -7.57 -7.39
CA ALA A 349 27.04 -6.76 -6.34
C ALA A 349 28.12 -6.02 -5.57
N GLN A 350 27.73 -4.95 -4.91
CA GLN A 350 28.56 -4.21 -3.98
C GLN A 350 27.97 -4.23 -2.58
N LEU A 351 28.80 -4.50 -1.59
CA LEU A 351 28.52 -4.16 -0.20
C LEU A 351 29.22 -2.84 0.10
N VAL A 352 28.44 -1.78 0.30
CA VAL A 352 28.95 -0.42 0.50
C VAL A 352 28.58 0.09 1.89
N VAL A 353 29.46 0.89 2.45
CA VAL A 353 29.23 1.74 3.60
C VAL A 353 29.39 3.17 3.15
N ASN A 354 28.41 3.99 3.49
CA ASN A 354 28.41 5.41 3.19
C ASN A 354 28.23 6.21 4.48
N ASP A 355 29.00 7.27 4.68
CA ASP A 355 28.82 8.19 5.79
C ASP A 355 27.73 9.24 5.51
N ASP A 356 27.58 10.22 6.41
CA ASP A 356 26.67 11.35 6.22
C ASP A 356 27.24 12.46 5.34
N GLN A 357 28.47 12.30 4.83
CA GLN A 357 29.11 13.18 3.85
C GLN A 357 29.03 12.60 2.42
N ASP A 358 28.22 11.56 2.23
CA ASP A 358 28.03 10.85 0.97
C ASP A 358 29.32 10.20 0.41
N ALA A 359 30.31 9.88 1.25
CA ALA A 359 31.50 9.14 0.81
C ALA A 359 31.22 7.62 0.75
N TRP A 360 31.31 7.03 -0.44
CA TRP A 360 31.05 5.61 -0.66
C TRP A 360 32.33 4.80 -0.55
N SER A 361 32.36 3.83 0.36
CA SER A 361 33.45 2.86 0.50
C SER A 361 32.89 1.45 0.56
N GLY A 362 33.44 0.50 -0.19
CA GLY A 362 32.85 -0.83 -0.23
C GLY A 362 33.67 -1.86 -0.98
N ARG A 363 33.05 -3.02 -1.18
CA ARG A 363 33.63 -4.15 -1.90
C ARG A 363 32.67 -4.64 -2.97
N SER A 364 33.18 -4.70 -4.21
CA SER A 364 32.51 -5.36 -5.32
C SER A 364 32.82 -6.86 -5.31
N VAL A 365 31.84 -7.68 -5.67
CA VAL A 365 31.98 -9.13 -5.81
C VAL A 365 31.20 -9.64 -7.02
N ALA A 366 31.79 -10.61 -7.73
CA ALA A 366 31.04 -11.40 -8.71
C ALA A 366 30.29 -12.51 -7.99
N LEU A 367 28.97 -12.58 -8.20
CA LEU A 367 28.09 -13.53 -7.53
C LEU A 367 27.82 -14.75 -8.41
N THR A 368 27.76 -15.91 -7.75
CA THR A 368 27.25 -17.16 -8.33
C THR A 368 25.92 -17.51 -7.68
N ARG A 369 25.34 -18.67 -8.01
CA ARG A 369 24.16 -19.18 -7.29
C ARG A 369 24.47 -19.64 -5.86
N ALA A 370 25.74 -19.83 -5.52
CA ALA A 370 26.15 -20.16 -4.16
C ALA A 370 26.24 -18.90 -3.29
N TRP A 371 25.81 -19.03 -2.04
CA TRP A 371 25.94 -17.98 -1.03
C TRP A 371 27.42 -17.63 -0.82
N THR A 372 27.74 -16.37 -1.05
CA THR A 372 29.08 -15.81 -0.91
C THR A 372 29.03 -14.76 0.19
N ARG A 373 29.88 -14.93 1.21
CA ARG A 373 30.04 -13.90 2.24
C ARG A 373 30.89 -12.75 1.69
N VAL A 374 30.41 -11.54 1.88
CA VAL A 374 31.10 -10.31 1.53
C VAL A 374 31.37 -9.53 2.81
N ASP A 375 32.61 -9.08 2.95
CA ASP A 375 33.08 -8.31 4.08
C ASP A 375 33.71 -7.01 3.55
N ALA A 376 33.32 -5.88 4.15
CA ALA A 376 33.88 -4.56 3.89
C ALA A 376 34.25 -3.89 5.22
N ARG A 377 35.49 -3.41 5.33
CA ARG A 377 35.98 -2.63 6.48
C ARG A 377 36.26 -1.21 6.03
N VAL A 378 35.66 -0.25 6.72
CA VAL A 378 35.73 1.17 6.35
C VAL A 378 36.04 1.98 7.58
N ARG A 379 37.02 2.89 7.47
CA ARG A 379 37.28 3.90 8.48
C ARG A 379 36.36 5.08 8.22
N ILE A 380 35.51 5.40 9.17
CA ILE A 380 34.58 6.51 9.07
C ILE A 380 35.25 7.79 9.58
N PRO A 381 35.21 8.89 8.81
CA PRO A 381 35.81 10.16 9.22
C PRO A 381 35.29 10.66 10.57
N GLU A 382 36.15 11.41 11.26
CA GLU A 382 35.72 12.17 12.43
C GLU A 382 34.66 13.21 12.03
N GLY A 383 33.61 13.34 12.83
CA GLY A 383 32.49 14.25 12.57
C GLY A 383 31.24 13.61 11.97
N SER A 384 31.33 12.38 11.44
CA SER A 384 30.14 11.64 11.00
C SER A 384 29.35 11.09 12.18
N GLY A 385 28.05 11.40 12.22
CA GLY A 385 27.14 10.94 13.29
C GLY A 385 26.39 9.65 12.96
N ARG A 386 26.41 9.24 11.69
CA ARG A 386 25.70 8.07 11.18
C ARG A 386 26.39 7.49 9.96
N VAL A 387 26.16 6.22 9.73
CA VAL A 387 26.56 5.51 8.51
C VAL A 387 25.40 4.73 7.94
N ARG A 388 25.46 4.52 6.64
CA ARG A 388 24.54 3.72 5.85
C ARG A 388 25.29 2.48 5.37
N VAL A 389 24.78 1.30 5.69
CA VAL A 389 25.17 0.07 5.00
C VAL A 389 24.21 -0.16 3.84
N ALA A 390 24.74 -0.52 2.68
CA ALA A 390 23.92 -0.86 1.53
C ALA A 390 24.45 -2.04 0.71
N VAL A 391 23.52 -2.79 0.13
CA VAL A 391 23.81 -3.84 -0.86
C VAL A 391 23.22 -3.40 -2.19
N VAL A 392 24.10 -3.20 -3.18
CA VAL A 392 23.77 -2.64 -4.49
C VAL A 392 23.99 -3.74 -5.54
N PRO A 393 22.99 -4.12 -6.35
CA PRO A 393 23.21 -4.96 -7.52
C PRO A 393 24.09 -4.25 -8.56
N GLY A 394 24.85 -5.00 -9.33
CA GLY A 394 25.73 -4.45 -10.36
C GLY A 394 27.02 -3.86 -9.81
N ASP A 395 27.59 -2.93 -10.59
CA ASP A 395 28.76 -2.13 -10.24
C ASP A 395 28.37 -0.73 -9.69
N GLY A 396 27.10 -0.53 -9.32
CA GLY A 396 26.59 0.77 -8.94
C GLY A 396 26.51 1.75 -10.12
N THR A 397 26.49 1.26 -11.36
CA THR A 397 26.21 2.07 -12.56
C THR A 397 24.94 1.61 -13.25
N ALA A 398 24.41 2.48 -14.12
CA ALA A 398 23.21 2.26 -14.94
C ALA A 398 23.25 1.00 -15.84
N SER A 399 24.37 0.27 -15.89
CA SER A 399 24.54 -0.90 -16.76
C SER A 399 24.27 -2.25 -16.08
N GLY A 400 24.10 -2.27 -14.75
CA GLY A 400 23.99 -3.48 -13.94
C GLY A 400 22.60 -4.11 -13.87
N VAL A 401 22.06 -4.64 -14.98
CA VAL A 401 20.77 -5.38 -14.90
C VAL A 401 20.99 -6.72 -14.20
N GLY A 402 20.25 -6.98 -13.10
CA GLY A 402 20.39 -8.24 -12.37
C GLY A 402 19.46 -8.37 -11.18
N ALA A 403 19.26 -9.62 -10.72
CA ALA A 403 18.58 -9.90 -9.47
C ALA A 403 19.56 -10.62 -8.54
N ILE A 404 19.69 -10.11 -7.32
CA ILE A 404 20.53 -10.69 -6.27
C ILE A 404 19.67 -11.01 -5.05
N ASP A 405 20.05 -12.08 -4.36
CA ASP A 405 19.53 -12.40 -3.03
C ASP A 405 20.58 -11.99 -2.00
N ALA A 406 20.14 -11.34 -0.92
CA ALA A 406 20.94 -10.87 0.20
C ALA A 406 20.32 -11.37 1.51
N ASP A 407 21.18 -11.81 2.44
CA ASP A 407 20.76 -12.24 3.77
C ASP A 407 21.85 -11.96 4.81
N ASP A 408 21.49 -11.97 6.09
CA ASP A 408 22.38 -11.78 7.23
C ASP A 408 23.28 -10.53 7.11
N VAL A 409 22.71 -9.42 6.61
CA VAL A 409 23.43 -8.15 6.47
C VAL A 409 23.61 -7.53 7.84
N SER A 410 24.86 -7.24 8.19
CA SER A 410 25.22 -6.66 9.48
C SER A 410 26.27 -5.57 9.34
N LEU A 411 26.25 -4.64 10.29
CA LEU A 411 27.24 -3.58 10.42
C LEU A 411 27.61 -3.51 11.90
N VAL A 412 28.90 -3.66 12.19
CA VAL A 412 29.43 -3.58 13.56
C VAL A 412 30.55 -2.57 13.62
N THR A 413 30.61 -1.81 14.71
CA THR A 413 31.79 -0.98 15.02
C THR A 413 32.91 -1.88 15.54
N VAL A 414 34.09 -1.75 14.94
CA VAL A 414 35.31 -2.44 15.38
C VAL A 414 36.01 -1.53 16.38
N PRO A 415 36.33 -2.02 17.60
CA PRO A 415 37.17 -1.27 18.53
C PRO A 415 38.51 -0.95 17.86
N GLY A 416 38.94 0.31 17.92
CA GLY A 416 40.28 0.68 17.45
C GLY A 416 41.36 -0.09 18.23
N PRO A 417 42.56 -0.26 17.67
CA PRO A 417 43.70 -0.73 18.45
C PRO A 417 43.93 0.29 19.57
N GLY A 418 43.60 -0.12 20.80
CA GLY A 418 43.74 0.69 22.01
C GLY A 418 45.17 0.86 22.46
#